data_AF-A0A538AS90-F1
#
_entry.id   AF-A0A538AS90-F1
#
_cell.length_a   1.000
_cell.length_b   1.000
_cell.length_c   1.000
_cell.angle_alpha   90.00
_cell.angle_beta   90.00
_cell.angle_gamma   90.00
#
_symmetry.space_group_name_H-M   'P 1'
#
loop_
_entity.id
_entity.type
_entity.pdbx_description
1 polymer ?
#
loop_
_entity_poly.entity_id
_entity_poly.type
_entity_poly.pdbx_seq_one_letter_code
_entity_poly.pdbx_strand_id
1 'polypeptide(L)'
;MDDDDPDERSSDPEEESEPLPADERESVEADLEDLGAMRGVFEAQGAKGVVIACSDCGSNHYYDWELLRESLEHMLATGEPRMHEPAYQPREDDYVVWDYGKGYVDALADAGLEEGSSVPVTSCPWCETPVEPHFAFCSRCGRPLAVVRLFRELKERGIDEREARALLLRAGFEPFS
;
A
#
# COMPACT_ATOMS: atom_id res chain seq x y z
N MET A 1 55.15 41.57 12.15
CA MET A 1 55.30 40.73 10.95
C MET A 1 54.65 39.42 11.31
N ASP A 2 53.33 39.51 11.26
CA ASP A 2 52.37 38.55 10.72
C ASP A 2 53.01 37.39 9.94
N ASP A 3 52.54 36.17 10.17
CA ASP A 3 51.69 35.52 9.18
C ASP A 3 50.86 34.41 9.85
N ASP A 4 49.55 34.60 9.73
CA ASP A 4 48.45 33.65 9.85
C ASP A 4 48.79 32.29 9.20
N ASP A 5 48.47 31.17 9.85
CA ASP A 5 48.11 29.95 9.12
C ASP A 5 46.70 29.54 9.60
N PRO A 6 45.66 29.80 8.79
CA PRO A 6 44.28 29.62 9.19
C PRO A 6 43.85 28.16 9.01
N ASP A 7 42.90 27.80 9.87
CA ASP A 7 41.99 26.67 9.83
C ASP A 7 41.82 25.88 8.52
N GLU A 8 41.72 24.57 8.73
CA GLU A 8 40.65 23.71 8.24
C GLU A 8 40.10 24.01 6.84
N ARG A 9 40.35 23.06 5.93
CA ARG A 9 39.27 22.38 5.23
C ARG A 9 39.85 21.08 4.68
N SER A 10 39.75 20.03 5.48
CA SER A 10 39.55 18.70 4.94
C SER A 10 38.20 18.76 4.20
N SER A 11 38.22 19.25 2.96
CA SER A 11 37.18 18.96 2.01
C SER A 11 37.21 17.46 1.81
N ASP A 12 36.35 16.75 2.54
CA ASP A 12 35.85 15.46 2.07
C ASP A 12 35.43 15.71 0.62
N PRO A 13 36.01 14.99 -0.36
CA PRO A 13 35.41 14.99 -1.67
C PRO A 13 33.98 14.49 -1.44
N GLU A 14 33.00 15.25 -1.91
CA GLU A 14 31.64 14.74 -2.08
C GLU A 14 31.80 13.37 -2.73
N GLU A 15 31.55 12.29 -1.97
CA GLU A 15 31.45 10.95 -2.54
C GLU A 15 30.34 11.09 -3.57
N GLU A 16 30.75 11.20 -4.84
CA GLU A 16 29.81 11.27 -5.95
C GLU A 16 29.01 9.99 -5.87
N SER A 17 27.78 10.10 -5.36
CA SER A 17 26.84 9.01 -5.23
C SER A 17 26.79 8.24 -6.54
N GLU A 18 27.41 7.06 -6.58
CA GLU A 18 27.41 6.26 -7.78
C GLU A 18 26.00 5.69 -7.96
N PRO A 19 25.36 5.90 -9.12
CA PRO A 19 24.03 5.36 -9.35
C PRO A 19 24.08 3.84 -9.26
N LEU A 20 23.04 3.25 -8.64
CA LEU A 20 22.92 1.79 -8.51
C LEU A 20 23.14 1.10 -9.87
N PRO A 21 23.80 -0.06 -9.88
CA PRO A 21 23.84 -0.90 -11.07
C PRO A 21 22.40 -1.31 -11.46
N ALA A 22 22.20 -1.56 -12.76
CA ALA A 22 20.86 -1.65 -13.34
C ALA A 22 19.99 -2.77 -12.73
N ASP A 23 20.59 -3.88 -12.34
CA ASP A 23 19.96 -5.02 -11.69
C ASP A 23 19.54 -4.72 -10.23
N GLU A 24 20.41 -4.06 -9.46
CA GLU A 24 20.04 -3.61 -8.11
C GLU A 24 18.93 -2.56 -8.16
N ARG A 25 18.99 -1.65 -9.13
CA ARG A 25 17.94 -0.65 -9.36
C ARG A 25 16.59 -1.30 -9.65
N GLU A 26 16.55 -2.30 -10.54
CA GLU A 26 15.33 -3.06 -10.85
C GLU A 26 14.77 -3.75 -9.60
N SER A 27 15.63 -4.34 -8.76
CA SER A 27 15.22 -4.96 -7.50
C SER A 27 14.59 -3.94 -6.55
N VAL A 28 15.18 -2.76 -6.38
CA VAL A 28 14.65 -1.71 -5.48
C VAL A 28 13.34 -1.12 -6.01
N GLU A 29 13.19 -0.98 -7.33
CA GLU A 29 11.93 -0.58 -7.96
C GLU A 29 10.82 -1.61 -7.71
N ALA A 30 11.14 -2.91 -7.79
CA ALA A 30 10.21 -3.99 -7.46
C ALA A 30 9.82 -3.97 -5.96
N ASP A 31 10.79 -3.76 -5.06
CA ASP A 31 10.51 -3.64 -3.62
C ASP A 31 9.59 -2.45 -3.29
N LEU A 32 9.71 -1.33 -4.04
CA LEU A 32 8.79 -0.20 -3.91
C LEU A 32 7.37 -0.54 -4.36
N GLU A 33 7.22 -1.32 -5.44
CA GLU A 33 5.93 -1.81 -5.92
C GLU A 33 5.27 -2.73 -4.88
N ASP A 34 6.03 -3.71 -4.38
CA ASP A 34 5.60 -4.64 -3.33
C ASP A 34 5.18 -3.88 -2.06
N LEU A 35 5.97 -2.89 -1.64
CA LEU A 35 5.67 -2.04 -0.49
C LEU A 35 4.36 -1.28 -0.67
N GLY A 36 4.13 -0.73 -1.88
CA GLY A 36 2.89 -0.04 -2.23
C GLY A 36 1.68 -0.96 -2.14
N ALA A 37 1.77 -2.15 -2.72
CA ALA A 37 0.71 -3.16 -2.68
C ALA A 37 0.41 -3.63 -1.25
N MET A 38 1.46 -3.92 -0.46
CA MET A 38 1.31 -4.32 0.94
C MET A 38 0.68 -3.22 1.78
N ARG A 39 1.15 -1.98 1.65
CA ARG A 39 0.59 -0.84 2.37
C ARG A 39 -0.91 -0.73 2.10
N GLY A 40 -1.29 -0.76 0.83
CA GLY A 40 -2.68 -0.69 0.42
C GLY A 40 -3.56 -1.69 1.18
N VAL A 41 -3.18 -2.95 1.16
CA VAL A 41 -3.91 -4.03 1.82
C VAL A 41 -3.91 -3.92 3.35
N PHE A 42 -2.77 -3.64 3.97
CA PHE A 42 -2.57 -3.81 5.41
C PHE A 42 -2.75 -2.51 6.23
N GLU A 43 -2.56 -1.34 5.65
CA GLU A 43 -2.76 -0.05 6.33
C GLU A 43 -4.23 0.12 6.75
N ALA A 44 -5.18 -0.26 5.89
CA ALA A 44 -6.61 -0.26 6.21
C ALA A 44 -6.99 -1.22 7.36
N GLN A 45 -6.13 -2.21 7.64
CA GLN A 45 -6.30 -3.18 8.73
C GLN A 45 -5.58 -2.75 10.02
N GLY A 46 -4.88 -1.61 10.00
CA GLY A 46 -4.22 -1.01 11.16
C GLY A 46 -2.72 -1.26 11.26
N ALA A 47 -2.10 -1.91 10.27
CA ALA A 47 -0.65 -2.08 10.23
C ALA A 47 0.03 -0.73 9.97
N LYS A 48 1.13 -0.46 10.70
CA LYS A 48 1.93 0.76 10.61
C LYS A 48 3.09 0.66 9.62
N GLY A 49 3.44 -0.57 9.25
CA GLY A 49 4.61 -0.83 8.42
C GLY A 49 4.93 -2.31 8.30
N VAL A 50 6.19 -2.59 7.98
CA VAL A 50 6.73 -3.94 7.82
C VAL A 50 7.83 -4.25 8.82
N VAL A 51 8.01 -5.54 9.08
CA VAL A 51 9.18 -6.07 9.76
C VAL A 51 9.98 -6.94 8.79
N ILE A 52 11.27 -6.64 8.69
CA ILE A 52 12.23 -7.35 7.84
C ILE A 52 13.20 -8.09 8.75
N ALA A 53 13.27 -9.41 8.61
CA ALA A 53 14.27 -10.23 9.31
C ALA A 53 15.60 -10.14 8.55
N CYS A 54 16.56 -9.41 9.09
CA CYS A 54 17.86 -9.25 8.44
C CYS A 54 18.78 -10.44 8.76
N SER A 55 19.22 -11.16 7.73
CA SER A 55 20.12 -12.32 7.86
C SER A 55 21.51 -11.94 8.38
N ASP A 56 21.96 -10.73 8.10
CA ASP A 56 23.33 -10.30 8.38
C ASP A 56 23.51 -9.89 9.85
N CYS A 57 22.54 -9.15 10.40
CA CYS A 57 22.56 -8.74 11.80
C CYS A 57 21.84 -9.73 12.73
N GLY A 58 21.02 -10.64 12.17
CA GLY A 58 20.24 -11.62 12.93
C GLY A 58 19.11 -11.02 13.76
N SER A 59 18.63 -9.82 13.42
CA SER A 59 17.58 -9.11 14.15
C SER A 59 16.47 -8.59 13.23
N ASN A 60 15.30 -8.31 13.84
CA ASN A 60 14.13 -7.80 13.13
C ASN A 60 14.20 -6.27 13.03
N HIS A 61 14.10 -5.75 11.82
CA HIS A 61 14.06 -4.32 11.54
C HIS A 61 12.62 -3.90 11.27
N TYR A 62 12.12 -2.95 12.06
CA TYR A 62 10.76 -2.42 11.93
C TYR A 62 10.82 -1.11 11.16
N TYR A 63 10.08 -1.05 10.06
CA TYR A 63 9.97 0.14 9.22
C TYR A 63 8.52 0.55 9.11
N ASP A 64 8.21 1.79 9.46
CA ASP A 64 6.93 2.41 9.10
C ASP A 64 6.84 2.53 7.56
N TRP A 65 5.61 2.54 7.02
CA TRP A 65 5.37 2.57 5.57
C TRP A 65 6.15 3.66 4.85
N GLU A 66 6.06 4.90 5.35
CA GLU A 66 6.74 6.05 4.75
C GLU A 66 8.25 5.98 4.91
N LEU A 67 8.72 5.45 6.04
CA LEU A 67 10.16 5.37 6.33
C LEU A 67 10.86 4.42 5.35
N LEU A 68 10.28 3.24 5.10
CA LEU A 68 10.84 2.30 4.13
C LEU A 68 10.77 2.86 2.71
N ARG A 69 9.63 3.48 2.35
CA ARG A 69 9.46 4.11 1.03
C ARG A 69 10.55 5.16 0.78
N GLU A 70 10.74 6.09 1.71
CA GLU A 70 11.77 7.13 1.61
C GLU A 70 13.18 6.52 1.55
N SER A 71 13.46 5.44 2.28
CA SER A 71 14.75 4.76 2.24
C SER A 71 15.02 4.12 0.87
N LEU A 72 14.03 3.45 0.27
CA LEU A 72 14.16 2.84 -1.06
C LEU A 72 14.28 3.90 -2.16
N GLU A 73 13.49 4.97 -2.09
CA GLU A 73 13.61 6.12 -2.99
C GLU A 73 14.98 6.80 -2.89
N HIS A 74 15.51 6.94 -1.67
CA HIS A 74 16.86 7.47 -1.45
C HIS A 74 17.92 6.55 -2.05
N MET A 75 17.79 5.24 -1.88
CA MET A 75 18.70 4.25 -2.45
C MET A 75 18.71 4.34 -3.99
N LEU A 76 17.55 4.51 -4.62
CA LEU A 76 17.45 4.74 -6.08
C LEU A 76 18.14 6.04 -6.54
N ALA A 77 18.16 7.06 -5.69
CA ALA A 77 18.73 8.36 -6.01
C ALA A 77 20.23 8.45 -5.75
N THR A 78 20.73 7.77 -4.71
CA THR A 78 22.08 7.96 -4.16
C THR A 78 22.95 6.72 -4.18
N GLY A 79 22.41 5.54 -4.48
CA GLY A 79 23.14 4.28 -4.37
C GLY A 79 23.22 3.72 -2.95
N GLU A 80 22.82 4.49 -1.93
CA GLU A 80 23.01 4.09 -0.54
C GLU A 80 21.70 4.05 0.26
N PRO A 81 21.50 3.02 1.11
CA PRO A 81 20.39 2.99 2.06
C PRO A 81 20.53 4.11 3.07
N ARG A 82 19.42 4.80 3.33
CA ARG A 82 19.39 5.81 4.39
C ARG A 82 19.36 5.13 5.75
N MET A 83 20.35 5.39 6.59
CA MET A 83 20.31 4.97 7.99
C MET A 83 19.19 5.71 8.72
N HIS A 84 18.35 4.97 9.44
CA HIS A 84 17.36 5.52 10.34
C HIS A 84 17.60 4.98 11.75
N GLU A 85 17.13 5.74 12.74
CA GLU A 85 17.12 5.26 14.11
C GLU A 85 16.07 4.14 14.27
N PRO A 86 16.33 3.11 15.10
CA PRO A 86 15.35 2.07 15.38
C PRO A 86 14.08 2.65 16.00
N ALA A 87 12.93 2.08 15.66
CA ALA A 87 11.68 2.42 16.30
C ALA A 87 11.79 2.22 17.84
N TYR A 88 11.29 3.19 18.61
CA TYR A 88 11.30 3.09 20.06
C TYR A 88 10.18 2.16 20.55
N GLN A 89 10.55 1.00 21.11
CA GLN A 89 9.63 -0.02 21.64
C GLN A 89 8.53 -0.45 20.63
N PRO A 90 8.92 -1.01 19.46
CA PRO A 90 7.95 -1.44 18.46
C PRO A 90 7.10 -2.58 19.05
N ARG A 91 5.79 -2.54 18.76
CA ARG A 91 4.88 -3.64 19.05
C ARG A 91 4.80 -4.49 17.79
N GLU A 92 5.19 -5.75 17.88
CA GLU A 92 5.26 -6.64 16.71
C GLU A 92 3.93 -6.74 15.97
N ASP A 93 2.81 -6.79 16.70
CA ASP A 93 1.45 -6.87 16.15
C ASP A 93 1.05 -5.65 15.29
N ASP A 94 1.79 -4.53 15.38
CA ASP A 94 1.53 -3.34 14.57
C ASP A 94 2.21 -3.42 13.17
N TYR A 95 3.03 -4.44 12.91
CA TYR A 95 3.83 -4.58 11.69
C TYR A 95 3.59 -5.92 10.98
N VAL A 96 3.69 -5.91 9.66
CA VAL A 96 3.54 -7.13 8.83
C VAL A 96 4.91 -7.68 8.46
N VAL A 97 5.10 -9.00 8.58
CA VAL A 97 6.34 -9.65 8.12
C VAL A 97 6.46 -9.50 6.60
N TRP A 98 7.58 -8.98 6.11
CA TRP A 98 7.81 -8.67 4.69
C TRP A 98 7.47 -9.86 3.76
N ASP A 99 8.09 -11.01 3.97
CA ASP A 99 7.90 -12.20 3.13
C ASP A 99 6.44 -12.69 3.12
N TYR A 100 5.77 -12.57 4.27
CA TYR A 100 4.35 -12.90 4.37
C TYR A 100 3.50 -11.90 3.60
N GLY A 101 3.77 -10.60 3.77
CA GLY A 101 3.03 -9.53 3.11
C GLY A 101 3.15 -9.64 1.59
N LYS A 102 4.37 -9.87 1.08
CA LYS A 102 4.64 -10.10 -0.35
C LYS A 102 3.87 -11.30 -0.88
N GLY A 103 4.00 -12.47 -0.24
CA GLY A 103 3.27 -13.66 -0.67
C GLY A 103 1.73 -13.51 -0.60
N TYR A 104 1.24 -12.68 0.33
CA TYR A 104 -0.19 -12.37 0.42
C TYR A 104 -0.67 -11.50 -0.74
N VAL A 105 0.06 -10.43 -1.08
CA VAL A 105 -0.31 -9.55 -2.20
C VAL A 105 -0.16 -10.26 -3.55
N ASP A 106 0.87 -11.09 -3.72
CA ASP A 106 1.04 -11.96 -4.89
C ASP A 106 -0.18 -12.87 -5.08
N ALA A 107 -0.63 -13.52 -4.00
CA ALA A 107 -1.79 -14.39 -4.04
C ALA A 107 -3.10 -13.63 -4.35
N LEU A 108 -3.22 -12.37 -3.90
CA LEU A 108 -4.35 -11.52 -4.28
C LEU A 108 -4.30 -11.14 -5.76
N ALA A 109 -3.13 -10.78 -6.28
CA ALA A 109 -2.94 -10.46 -7.69
C ALA A 109 -3.29 -11.66 -8.59
N ASP A 110 -2.77 -12.84 -8.27
CA ASP A 110 -3.09 -14.11 -8.98
C ASP A 110 -4.59 -14.45 -8.95
N ALA A 111 -5.28 -14.08 -7.86
CA ALA A 111 -6.72 -14.27 -7.70
C ALA A 111 -7.56 -13.15 -8.35
N GLY A 112 -6.93 -12.10 -8.87
CA GLY A 112 -7.60 -10.90 -9.42
C GLY A 112 -8.33 -10.08 -8.36
N LEU A 113 -7.81 -10.03 -7.13
CA LEU A 113 -8.38 -9.34 -5.96
C LEU A 113 -7.53 -8.13 -5.51
N GLU A 114 -6.84 -7.50 -6.46
CA GLU A 114 -5.99 -6.33 -6.19
C GLU A 114 -6.78 -5.17 -5.58
N GLU A 115 -6.09 -4.39 -4.75
CA GLU A 115 -6.65 -3.20 -4.14
C GLU A 115 -7.01 -2.15 -5.21
N GLY A 116 -8.11 -1.43 -5.02
CA GLY A 116 -8.59 -0.42 -5.98
C GLY A 116 -9.51 -0.95 -7.09
N SER A 117 -9.77 -2.26 -7.17
CA SER A 117 -10.79 -2.89 -8.03
C SER A 117 -12.25 -2.58 -7.59
N SER A 118 -12.50 -1.41 -7.01
CA SER A 118 -13.82 -1.04 -6.54
C SER A 118 -14.76 -0.81 -7.72
N VAL A 119 -15.86 -1.55 -7.77
CA VAL A 119 -16.91 -1.29 -8.75
C VAL A 119 -17.48 0.10 -8.51
N PRO A 120 -17.35 1.04 -9.46
CA PRO A 120 -17.75 2.42 -9.24
C PRO A 120 -19.26 2.50 -9.06
N VAL A 121 -19.73 3.33 -8.13
CA VAL A 121 -21.15 3.67 -7.95
C VAL A 121 -21.25 5.18 -7.92
N THR A 122 -21.76 5.77 -8.99
CA THR A 122 -21.83 7.23 -9.18
C THR A 122 -23.14 7.85 -8.68
N SER A 123 -24.18 7.02 -8.48
CA SER A 123 -25.46 7.44 -7.93
C SER A 123 -26.12 6.33 -7.12
N CYS A 124 -26.87 6.72 -6.10
CA CYS A 124 -27.63 5.82 -5.25
C CYS A 124 -28.85 5.27 -5.99
N PRO A 125 -29.02 3.95 -6.16
CA PRO A 125 -30.15 3.37 -6.91
C PRO A 125 -31.48 3.33 -6.12
N TRP A 126 -31.55 4.00 -4.97
CA TRP A 126 -32.79 4.15 -4.20
C TRP A 126 -33.31 5.58 -4.16
N CYS A 127 -32.42 6.58 -4.18
CA CYS A 127 -32.81 7.98 -4.03
C CYS A 127 -32.10 8.92 -4.99
N GLU A 128 -31.34 8.37 -5.94
CA GLU A 128 -30.66 9.04 -7.05
C GLU A 128 -29.60 10.06 -6.64
N THR A 129 -29.28 10.16 -5.35
CA THR A 129 -28.23 11.05 -4.84
C THR A 129 -26.89 10.66 -5.45
N PRO A 130 -26.14 11.62 -6.03
CA PRO A 130 -24.78 11.40 -6.48
C PRO A 130 -23.92 10.85 -5.34
N VAL A 131 -23.04 9.91 -5.65
CA VAL A 131 -22.19 9.25 -4.66
C VAL A 131 -20.73 9.39 -5.09
N GLU A 132 -19.88 9.76 -4.14
CA GLU A 132 -18.43 9.69 -4.31
C GLU A 132 -17.91 8.25 -4.16
N PRO A 133 -16.85 7.86 -4.92
CA PRO A 133 -16.37 6.47 -4.95
C PRO A 133 -16.09 5.85 -3.58
N HIS A 134 -15.61 6.65 -2.63
CA HIS A 134 -15.21 6.21 -1.28
C HIS A 134 -16.37 6.03 -0.30
N PHE A 135 -17.60 6.43 -0.63
CA PHE A 135 -18.72 6.27 0.30
C PHE A 135 -19.17 4.80 0.40
N ALA A 136 -19.26 4.30 1.64
CA ALA A 136 -19.84 2.99 1.94
C ALA A 136 -21.39 3.03 1.96
N PHE A 137 -21.98 4.18 2.27
CA PHE A 137 -23.42 4.40 2.40
C PHE A 137 -23.86 5.65 1.62
N CYS A 138 -25.12 5.68 1.18
CA CYS A 138 -25.68 6.89 0.60
C CYS A 138 -25.85 7.99 1.67
N SER A 139 -25.28 9.17 1.44
CA SER A 139 -25.37 10.33 2.35
C SER A 139 -26.80 10.85 2.57
N ARG A 140 -27.74 10.56 1.66
CA ARG A 140 -29.14 11.01 1.77
C ARG A 140 -30.06 9.99 2.43
N CYS A 141 -30.03 8.73 1.99
CA CYS A 141 -30.96 7.70 2.45
C CYS A 141 -30.35 6.67 3.41
N GLY A 142 -29.03 6.73 3.66
CA GLY A 142 -28.33 5.84 4.59
C GLY A 142 -28.16 4.40 4.12
N ARG A 143 -28.65 4.03 2.93
CA ARG A 143 -28.58 2.64 2.43
C ARG A 143 -27.14 2.25 2.06
N PRO A 144 -26.72 1.00 2.33
CA PRO A 144 -25.39 0.52 2.01
C PRO A 144 -25.22 0.38 0.49
N LEU A 145 -24.12 0.91 -0.03
CA LEU A 145 -23.79 0.83 -1.46
C LEU A 145 -23.04 -0.45 -1.82
N ALA A 146 -22.58 -1.20 -0.81
CA ALA A 146 -21.90 -2.48 -0.98
C ALA A 146 -22.74 -3.50 -1.78
N VAL A 147 -24.07 -3.55 -1.57
CA VAL A 147 -24.96 -4.44 -2.32
C VAL A 147 -25.03 -4.07 -3.81
N VAL A 148 -24.90 -2.78 -4.14
CA VAL A 148 -24.89 -2.29 -5.52
C VAL A 148 -23.59 -2.68 -6.22
N ARG A 149 -22.45 -2.54 -5.51
CA ARG A 149 -21.14 -2.99 -5.98
C ARG A 149 -21.15 -4.50 -6.24
N LEU A 150 -21.65 -5.28 -5.26
CA LEU A 150 -21.78 -6.73 -5.39
C LEU A 150 -22.66 -7.13 -6.58
N PHE A 151 -23.81 -6.47 -6.77
CA PHE A 151 -24.68 -6.74 -7.91
C PHE A 151 -23.98 -6.52 -9.26
N ARG A 152 -23.25 -5.41 -9.40
CA ARG A 152 -22.50 -5.08 -10.62
C ARG A 152 -21.38 -6.10 -10.86
N GLU A 153 -20.63 -6.45 -9.82
CA GLU A 153 -19.59 -7.50 -9.88
C GLU A 153 -20.16 -8.85 -10.34
N LEU A 154 -21.29 -9.29 -9.78
CA LEU A 154 -21.94 -10.54 -10.18
C LEU A 154 -22.33 -10.51 -11.66
N LYS A 155 -22.84 -9.37 -12.16
CA LYS A 155 -23.16 -9.20 -13.59
C LYS A 155 -21.92 -9.22 -14.48
N GLU A 156 -20.84 -8.57 -14.05
CA GLU A 156 -19.56 -8.56 -14.77
C GLU A 156 -18.95 -9.97 -14.87
N ARG A 157 -19.16 -10.80 -13.84
CA ARG A 157 -18.80 -12.22 -13.84
C ARG A 157 -19.77 -13.12 -14.61
N GLY A 158 -20.75 -12.54 -15.30
CA GLY A 158 -21.67 -13.25 -16.20
C GLY A 158 -22.90 -13.87 -15.55
N ILE A 159 -23.21 -13.54 -14.29
CA ILE A 159 -24.45 -13.97 -13.65
C ILE A 159 -25.61 -13.15 -14.21
N ASP A 160 -26.68 -13.83 -14.60
CA ASP A 160 -27.87 -13.18 -15.13
C ASP A 160 -28.46 -12.18 -14.12
N GLU A 161 -28.98 -11.06 -14.61
CA GLU A 161 -29.49 -10.00 -13.74
C GLU A 161 -30.63 -10.48 -12.82
N ARG A 162 -31.54 -11.30 -13.34
CA ARG A 162 -32.65 -11.84 -12.54
C ARG A 162 -32.14 -12.78 -11.46
N GLU A 163 -31.14 -13.60 -11.80
CA GLU A 163 -30.49 -14.50 -10.86
C GLU A 163 -29.73 -13.74 -9.77
N ALA A 164 -28.92 -12.74 -10.14
CA ALA A 164 -28.19 -11.89 -9.20
C ALA A 164 -29.15 -11.16 -8.24
N ARG A 165 -30.23 -10.55 -8.76
CA ARG A 165 -31.27 -9.92 -7.92
C ARG A 165 -31.94 -10.92 -6.99
N ALA A 166 -32.26 -12.13 -7.48
CA ALA A 166 -32.86 -13.17 -6.66
C ALA A 166 -31.92 -13.68 -5.54
N LEU A 167 -30.61 -13.76 -5.80
CA LEU A 167 -29.60 -14.06 -4.79
C LEU A 167 -29.57 -12.99 -3.68
N LEU A 168 -29.51 -11.72 -4.07
CA LEU A 168 -29.44 -10.61 -3.12
C LEU A 168 -30.71 -10.50 -2.26
N LEU A 169 -31.90 -10.69 -2.87
CA LEU A 169 -33.16 -10.73 -2.13
C LEU A 169 -33.21 -11.89 -1.13
N ARG A 170 -32.75 -13.08 -1.52
CA ARG A 170 -32.66 -14.25 -0.61
C ARG A 170 -31.65 -14.03 0.52
N ALA A 171 -30.61 -13.24 0.29
CA ALA A 171 -29.65 -12.82 1.30
C ALA A 171 -30.18 -11.71 2.23
N GLY A 172 -31.41 -11.21 2.00
CA GLY A 172 -32.07 -10.21 2.85
C GLY A 172 -31.82 -8.76 2.44
N PHE A 173 -31.21 -8.50 1.27
CA PHE A 173 -31.05 -7.14 0.78
C PHE A 173 -32.34 -6.60 0.16
N GLU A 174 -32.58 -5.29 0.30
CA GLU A 174 -33.72 -4.61 -0.31
C GLU A 174 -33.52 -4.42 -1.83
N PRO A 175 -34.60 -4.48 -2.62
CA PRO A 175 -34.53 -4.21 -4.05
C PRO A 175 -34.14 -2.75 -4.33
N PHE A 176 -33.51 -2.53 -5.47
CA PHE A 176 -33.12 -1.22 -6.00
C PHE A 176 -33.32 -1.16 -7.51
N SER A 177 -33.35 0.04 -8.07
CA SER A 177 -33.48 0.25 -9.52
C SER A 177 -32.21 -0.18 -10.24
#